data_AF-A0A7G8J3T3-F1
#
_entry.id   AF-A0A7G8J3T3-F1
#
_cell.length_a   1.000
_cell.length_b   1.000
_cell.length_c   1.000
_cell.angle_alpha   90.00
_cell.angle_beta   90.00
_cell.angle_gamma   90.00
#
_symmetry.space_group_name_H-M   'P 1'
#
loop_
_entity.id
_entity.type
_entity.pdbx_description
1 polymer ?
#
loop_
_entity_poly.entity_id
_entity_poly.type
_entity_poly.pdbx_seq_one_letter_code
_entity_poly.pdbx_strand_id
1 'polypeptide(L)'
;MLEENHESPRNRYAIQINHLRKAYKNIEAINGLSLKVPHGCFFALLGPNGSGKTSTLRILATLAAADSGSVIIDGIDAHKNPREVRKRIGYVGQEASIDKILTGEEHLRFTADLHHLPRNQGKERIEAVIEQLDLREWIKRRAGTYSGGIRRRLELACALLHNPEIFIMDEPGVGLDPESRHLIWNILKGCVNQGKTILMSTHQLDETESLADQIAIVDKGRILAEGSPSELKEKIGKEKLTIRTKEFCTSEEAEAVSTILKSKIGVEEIIINPCQGYALTVILNQLEKTPEIIDTIHYAGLPLFSYSNSKISLDDVYLRSTGRTLIDAELATVGTRDLRKERKQAMR
;
A
#
# COMPACT_ATOMS: atom_id res chain seq x y z
N MET A 1 -30.97 -36.80 -17.32
CA MET A 1 -31.13 -35.57 -16.52
C MET A 1 -29.72 -35.08 -16.23
N LEU A 2 -29.24 -34.21 -17.11
CA LEU A 2 -27.97 -33.52 -16.95
C LEU A 2 -28.24 -32.39 -15.97
N GLU A 3 -27.62 -32.44 -14.79
CA GLU A 3 -27.62 -31.30 -13.88
C GLU A 3 -26.83 -30.17 -14.53
N GLU A 4 -27.56 -29.17 -15.02
CA GLU A 4 -27.02 -27.89 -15.42
C GLU A 4 -26.36 -27.26 -14.18
N ASN A 5 -25.03 -27.34 -14.13
CA ASN A 5 -24.22 -26.51 -13.24
C ASN A 5 -24.50 -25.05 -13.58
N HIS A 6 -25.37 -24.41 -12.80
CA HIS A 6 -25.45 -22.96 -12.67
C HIS A 6 -24.15 -22.43 -12.04
N GLU A 7 -23.04 -22.46 -12.76
CA GLU A 7 -21.89 -21.62 -12.46
C GLU A 7 -22.04 -20.30 -13.22
N SER A 8 -22.55 -19.27 -12.53
CA SER A 8 -22.21 -17.88 -12.81
C SER A 8 -22.50 -17.02 -11.58
N PRO A 9 -21.46 -16.38 -11.04
CA PRO A 9 -21.33 -14.95 -11.29
C PRO A 9 -20.00 -14.70 -11.99
N ARG A 10 -19.85 -13.55 -12.66
CA ARG A 10 -18.51 -13.05 -13.06
C ARG A 10 -17.53 -13.29 -11.91
N ASN A 11 -16.37 -13.89 -12.22
CA ASN A 11 -15.31 -14.25 -11.29
C ASN A 11 -15.21 -13.24 -10.12
N ARG A 12 -15.41 -13.69 -8.87
CA ARG A 12 -15.61 -12.83 -7.66
C ARG A 12 -14.48 -11.82 -7.39
N TYR A 13 -13.34 -11.97 -8.06
CA TYR A 13 -12.14 -11.19 -7.85
C TYR A 13 -11.64 -10.57 -9.15
N ALA A 14 -11.37 -9.27 -9.08
CA ALA A 14 -10.76 -8.48 -10.14
C ALA A 14 -9.29 -8.88 -10.37
N ILE A 15 -8.56 -9.23 -9.30
CA ILE A 15 -7.16 -9.64 -9.38
C ILE A 15 -6.99 -10.90 -8.52
N GLN A 16 -6.31 -11.90 -9.08
CA GLN A 16 -5.91 -13.11 -8.37
C GLN A 16 -4.44 -13.40 -8.65
N ILE A 17 -3.68 -13.53 -7.58
CA ILE A 17 -2.27 -13.88 -7.58
C ILE A 17 -2.13 -15.20 -6.82
N ASN A 18 -1.47 -16.19 -7.43
CA ASN A 18 -1.16 -17.45 -6.76
C ASN A 18 0.35 -17.70 -6.78
N HIS A 19 0.94 -17.77 -5.58
CA HIS A 19 2.35 -18.14 -5.33
C HIS A 19 3.36 -17.41 -6.22
N LEU A 20 3.16 -16.11 -6.41
CA LEU A 20 4.01 -15.28 -7.25
C LEU A 20 5.43 -15.21 -6.70
N ARG A 21 6.42 -15.43 -7.56
CA ARG A 21 7.83 -15.25 -7.21
C ARG A 21 8.53 -14.34 -8.19
N LYS A 22 9.43 -13.52 -7.67
CA LYS A 22 10.32 -12.70 -8.47
C LYS A 22 11.63 -12.44 -7.73
N ALA A 23 12.74 -12.75 -8.39
CA ALA A 23 14.08 -12.42 -7.98
C ALA A 23 14.75 -11.46 -8.97
N TYR A 24 15.55 -10.56 -8.42
CA TYR A 24 16.47 -9.71 -9.18
C TYR A 24 17.89 -10.02 -8.71
N LYS A 25 18.65 -10.73 -9.56
CA LYS A 25 19.96 -11.28 -9.19
C LYS A 25 19.83 -12.15 -7.92
N ASN A 26 20.44 -11.73 -6.81
CA ASN A 26 20.45 -12.48 -5.55
C ASN A 26 19.36 -12.02 -4.57
N ILE A 27 18.48 -11.10 -4.97
CA ILE A 27 17.45 -10.52 -4.10
C ILE A 27 16.10 -11.07 -4.53
N GLU A 28 15.48 -11.88 -3.68
CA GLU A 28 14.09 -12.35 -3.85
C GLU A 28 13.13 -11.21 -3.46
N ALA A 29 12.64 -10.46 -4.45
CA ALA A 29 11.73 -9.34 -4.24
C ALA A 29 10.29 -9.78 -3.94
N ILE A 30 9.87 -10.93 -4.46
CA ILE A 30 8.56 -11.54 -4.19
C ILE A 30 8.79 -13.03 -3.90
N ASN A 31 8.25 -13.52 -2.78
CA ASN A 31 8.52 -14.85 -2.26
C ASN A 31 7.21 -15.61 -1.97
N GLY A 32 6.55 -16.08 -3.04
CA GLY A 32 5.36 -16.91 -2.94
C GLY A 32 4.09 -16.15 -2.56
N LEU A 33 3.98 -14.89 -2.99
CA LEU A 33 2.84 -14.01 -2.68
C LEU A 33 1.55 -14.52 -3.35
N SER A 34 0.49 -14.68 -2.57
CA SER A 34 -0.86 -15.01 -3.06
C SER A 34 -1.85 -13.97 -2.55
N LEU A 35 -2.66 -13.40 -3.43
CA LEU A 35 -3.53 -12.26 -3.12
C LEU A 35 -4.81 -12.34 -3.95
N LYS A 36 -5.95 -11.96 -3.36
CA LYS A 36 -7.22 -11.88 -4.09
C LYS A 36 -7.89 -10.53 -3.84
N VAL A 37 -8.05 -9.73 -4.89
CA VAL A 37 -8.70 -8.41 -4.83
C VAL A 37 -10.13 -8.52 -5.36
N PRO A 38 -11.17 -8.26 -4.53
CA PRO A 38 -12.55 -8.26 -4.99
C PRO A 38 -12.83 -7.15 -6.02
N HIS A 39 -13.84 -7.34 -6.87
CA HIS A 39 -14.33 -6.25 -7.71
C HIS A 39 -14.95 -5.12 -6.87
N GLY A 40 -14.80 -3.87 -7.33
CA GLY A 40 -15.40 -2.69 -6.70
C GLY A 40 -14.79 -2.35 -5.33
N CYS A 41 -13.59 -2.82 -5.06
CA CYS A 41 -12.88 -2.63 -3.79
C CYS A 41 -11.74 -1.62 -3.95
N PHE A 42 -11.55 -0.76 -2.95
CA PHE A 42 -10.29 -0.08 -2.70
C PHE A 42 -9.37 -1.01 -1.88
N PHE A 43 -8.37 -1.58 -2.55
CA PHE A 43 -7.40 -2.49 -1.95
C PHE A 43 -6.04 -1.82 -1.81
N ALA A 44 -5.49 -1.82 -0.60
CA ALA A 44 -4.17 -1.28 -0.32
C ALA A 44 -3.13 -2.39 -0.10
N LEU A 45 -2.00 -2.29 -0.80
CA LEU A 45 -0.80 -3.09 -0.55
C LEU A 45 0.14 -2.25 0.31
N LEU A 46 0.14 -2.49 1.62
CA LEU A 46 0.86 -1.71 2.62
C LEU A 46 2.20 -2.38 2.96
N GLY A 47 3.27 -1.62 3.11
CA GLY A 47 4.55 -2.15 3.61
C GLY A 47 5.69 -1.17 3.42
N PRO A 48 6.88 -1.43 3.98
CA PRO A 48 8.02 -0.52 3.85
C PRO A 48 8.61 -0.55 2.42
N ASN A 49 9.55 0.36 2.17
CA ASN A 49 10.34 0.30 0.94
C ASN A 49 11.09 -1.03 0.84
N GLY A 50 11.15 -1.59 -0.38
CA GLY A 50 11.83 -2.87 -0.62
C GLY A 50 11.02 -4.12 -0.23
N SER A 51 9.78 -4.00 0.24
CA SER A 51 8.95 -5.17 0.57
C SER A 51 8.40 -5.93 -0.64
N GLY A 52 8.59 -5.43 -1.86
CA GLY A 52 8.15 -6.08 -3.11
C GLY A 52 6.91 -5.46 -3.76
N LYS A 53 6.32 -4.40 -3.17
CA LYS A 53 5.09 -3.75 -3.69
C LYS A 53 5.16 -3.37 -5.16
N THR A 54 6.12 -2.51 -5.52
CA THR A 54 6.34 -2.05 -6.91
C THR A 54 6.60 -3.23 -7.86
N SER A 55 7.34 -4.25 -7.44
CA SER A 55 7.57 -5.45 -8.27
C SER A 55 6.28 -6.21 -8.53
N THR A 56 5.43 -6.38 -7.50
CA THR A 56 4.11 -7.00 -7.64
C THR A 56 3.23 -6.20 -8.60
N LEU A 57 3.12 -4.88 -8.40
CA LEU A 57 2.29 -4.02 -9.26
C LEU A 57 2.76 -4.00 -10.71
N ARG A 58 4.09 -3.97 -10.96
CA ARG A 58 4.64 -4.03 -12.32
C ARG A 58 4.35 -5.36 -13.01
N ILE A 59 4.35 -6.48 -12.29
CA ILE A 59 3.97 -7.78 -12.85
C ILE A 59 2.49 -7.78 -13.20
N LEU A 60 1.61 -7.29 -12.31
CA LEU A 60 0.19 -7.15 -12.58
C LEU A 60 -0.08 -6.25 -13.80
N ALA A 61 0.70 -5.18 -13.94
CA ALA A 61 0.63 -4.26 -15.09
C ALA A 61 1.27 -4.81 -16.37
N THR A 62 1.77 -6.05 -16.38
CA THR A 62 2.48 -6.70 -17.50
C THR A 62 3.79 -5.99 -17.90
N LEU A 63 4.34 -5.16 -17.01
CA LEU A 63 5.59 -4.40 -17.20
C LEU A 63 6.83 -5.18 -16.74
N ALA A 64 6.65 -6.31 -16.07
CA ALA A 64 7.70 -7.24 -15.68
C ALA A 64 7.15 -8.67 -15.73
N ALA A 65 8.01 -9.64 -16.06
CA ALA A 65 7.66 -11.05 -15.99
C ALA A 65 7.94 -11.59 -14.57
N ALA A 66 7.00 -12.37 -14.02
CA ALA A 66 7.26 -13.21 -12.85
C ALA A 66 8.21 -14.36 -13.20
N ASP A 67 8.91 -14.89 -12.20
CA ASP A 67 9.75 -16.08 -12.39
C ASP A 67 8.94 -17.37 -12.19
N SER A 68 7.91 -17.32 -11.34
CA SER A 68 6.92 -18.38 -11.18
C SER A 68 5.61 -17.86 -10.57
N GLY A 69 4.59 -18.70 -10.56
CA GLY A 69 3.24 -18.38 -10.06
C GLY A 69 2.29 -18.00 -11.20
N SER A 70 1.08 -17.57 -10.85
CA SER A 70 0.06 -17.17 -11.84
C SER A 70 -0.62 -15.87 -11.45
N VAL A 71 -0.93 -15.06 -12.45
CA VAL A 71 -1.70 -13.81 -12.31
C VAL A 71 -2.91 -13.86 -13.23
N ILE A 72 -4.09 -13.69 -12.65
CA ILE A 72 -5.37 -13.58 -13.36
C ILE A 72 -5.96 -12.20 -13.07
N ILE A 73 -6.27 -11.44 -14.11
CA ILE A 73 -6.88 -10.11 -14.02
C ILE A 73 -8.19 -10.16 -14.79
N ASP A 74 -9.30 -9.98 -14.06
CA ASP A 74 -10.66 -10.01 -14.61
C ASP A 74 -10.94 -11.27 -15.48
N GLY A 75 -10.51 -12.42 -14.96
CA GLY A 75 -10.59 -13.72 -15.63
C GLY A 75 -9.54 -13.97 -16.72
N ILE A 76 -8.65 -13.03 -16.99
CA ILE A 76 -7.61 -13.15 -18.03
C ILE A 76 -6.26 -13.50 -17.39
N ASP A 77 -5.64 -14.58 -17.86
CA ASP A 77 -4.25 -14.91 -17.54
C ASP A 77 -3.29 -13.86 -18.12
N ALA A 78 -2.59 -13.14 -17.24
CA ALA A 78 -1.71 -12.03 -17.62
C ALA A 78 -0.45 -12.46 -18.35
N HIS A 79 0.00 -13.72 -18.18
CA HIS A 79 1.14 -14.26 -18.92
C HIS A 79 0.75 -14.64 -20.34
N LYS A 80 -0.43 -15.26 -20.51
CA LYS A 80 -0.90 -15.71 -21.83
C LYS A 80 -1.42 -14.57 -22.69
N ASN A 81 -2.15 -13.62 -22.09
CA ASN A 81 -2.86 -12.56 -22.81
C ASN A 81 -2.55 -11.14 -22.27
N PRO A 82 -1.28 -10.71 -22.23
CA PRO A 82 -0.89 -9.44 -21.62
C PRO A 82 -1.50 -8.22 -22.32
N ARG A 83 -1.75 -8.30 -23.64
CA ARG A 83 -2.40 -7.21 -24.40
C ARG A 83 -3.85 -6.99 -23.96
N GLU A 84 -4.60 -8.06 -23.70
CA GLU A 84 -5.98 -7.95 -23.25
C GLU A 84 -6.05 -7.46 -21.80
N VAL A 85 -5.12 -7.88 -20.94
CA VAL A 85 -4.99 -7.31 -19.59
C VAL A 85 -4.77 -5.80 -19.65
N ARG A 86 -3.85 -5.31 -20.50
CA ARG A 86 -3.58 -3.86 -20.63
C ARG A 86 -4.79 -3.02 -21.08
N LYS A 87 -5.75 -3.62 -21.77
CA LYS A 87 -7.01 -2.92 -22.12
C LYS A 87 -7.96 -2.76 -20.93
N ARG A 88 -7.85 -3.64 -19.92
CA ARG A 88 -8.73 -3.65 -18.74
C ARG A 88 -8.19 -2.88 -17.54
N ILE A 89 -6.90 -2.55 -17.54
CA ILE A 89 -6.24 -1.86 -16.44
C ILE A 89 -5.84 -0.43 -16.79
N GLY A 90 -5.91 0.47 -15.81
CA GLY A 90 -5.20 1.75 -15.80
C GLY A 90 -4.01 1.63 -14.86
N TYR A 91 -2.80 2.01 -15.31
CA TYR A 91 -1.60 1.92 -14.49
C TYR A 91 -1.02 3.31 -14.25
N VAL A 92 -0.67 3.59 -12.99
CA VAL A 92 0.02 4.80 -12.58
C VAL A 92 1.26 4.39 -11.79
N GLY A 93 2.45 4.60 -12.34
CA GLY A 93 3.72 4.23 -11.68
C GLY A 93 4.15 5.22 -10.59
N GLN A 94 5.20 4.90 -9.85
CA GLN A 94 5.76 5.79 -8.81
C GLN A 94 6.38 7.06 -9.42
N GLU A 95 7.16 6.92 -10.49
CA GLU A 95 7.73 8.06 -11.22
C GLU A 95 6.83 8.45 -12.38
N ALA A 96 6.67 9.77 -12.57
CA ALA A 96 5.78 10.27 -13.59
C ALA A 96 6.34 10.09 -15.01
N SER A 97 5.64 9.36 -15.87
CA SER A 97 6.04 9.08 -17.25
C SER A 97 5.44 10.08 -18.24
N ILE A 98 5.66 11.37 -18.00
CA ILE A 98 5.11 12.46 -18.83
C ILE A 98 6.21 13.09 -19.68
N ASP A 99 5.96 13.18 -20.99
CA ASP A 99 6.77 13.95 -21.93
C ASP A 99 6.68 15.44 -21.60
N LYS A 100 7.81 16.06 -21.27
CA LYS A 100 7.88 17.45 -20.83
C LYS A 100 7.65 18.46 -21.96
N ILE A 101 7.76 18.04 -23.22
CA ILE A 101 7.65 18.89 -24.40
C ILE A 101 6.18 19.10 -24.77
N LEU A 102 5.37 18.05 -24.67
CA LEU A 102 3.94 18.10 -24.98
C LEU A 102 3.15 18.91 -23.95
N THR A 103 2.07 19.53 -24.41
CA THR A 103 1.02 20.07 -23.55
C THR A 103 0.20 18.94 -22.91
N GLY A 104 -0.52 19.26 -21.83
CA GLY A 104 -1.44 18.28 -21.23
C GLY A 104 -2.52 17.81 -22.20
N GLU A 105 -3.03 18.69 -23.06
CA GLU A 105 -4.04 18.33 -24.07
C GLU A 105 -3.46 17.36 -25.11
N GLU A 106 -2.25 17.62 -25.59
CA GLU A 106 -1.54 16.74 -26.52
C GLU A 106 -1.25 15.38 -25.89
N HIS A 107 -0.92 15.34 -24.59
CA HIS A 107 -0.78 14.09 -23.84
C HIS A 107 -2.04 13.25 -23.81
N LEU A 108 -3.18 13.87 -23.51
CA LEU A 108 -4.46 13.17 -23.45
C LEU A 108 -4.88 12.69 -24.84
N ARG A 109 -4.68 13.51 -25.89
CA ARG A 109 -4.95 13.11 -27.27
C ARG A 109 -4.06 11.94 -27.70
N PHE A 110 -2.76 12.03 -27.42
CA PHE A 110 -1.81 10.95 -27.69
C PHE A 110 -2.20 9.66 -26.99
N THR A 111 -2.59 9.74 -25.71
CA THR A 111 -3.06 8.58 -24.93
C THR A 111 -4.35 8.00 -25.52
N ALA A 112 -5.32 8.83 -25.92
CA ALA A 112 -6.55 8.37 -26.57
C ALA A 112 -6.27 7.59 -27.86
N ASP A 113 -5.33 8.08 -28.67
CA ASP A 113 -4.91 7.45 -29.92
C ASP A 113 -4.21 6.09 -29.67
N LEU A 114 -3.36 6.01 -28.65
CA LEU A 114 -2.71 4.75 -28.22
C LEU A 114 -3.72 3.70 -27.75
N HIS A 115 -4.80 4.13 -27.11
CA HIS A 115 -5.91 3.26 -26.71
C HIS A 115 -6.96 3.04 -27.82
N HIS A 116 -6.71 3.59 -29.02
CA HIS A 116 -7.60 3.48 -30.19
C HIS A 116 -9.03 3.94 -29.91
N LEU A 117 -9.20 4.99 -29.10
CA LEU A 117 -10.51 5.54 -28.81
C LEU A 117 -11.11 6.18 -30.07
N PRO A 118 -12.38 5.91 -30.42
CA PRO A 118 -13.05 6.59 -31.52
C PRO A 118 -13.01 8.11 -31.32
N ARG A 119 -12.73 8.89 -32.38
CA ARG A 119 -12.47 10.34 -32.27
C ARG A 119 -13.51 11.11 -31.45
N ASN A 120 -14.80 10.82 -31.61
CA ASN A 120 -15.86 11.51 -30.86
C ASN A 120 -15.85 11.13 -29.38
N GLN A 121 -15.78 9.83 -29.08
CA GLN A 121 -15.67 9.32 -27.71
C GLN A 121 -14.40 9.82 -27.03
N GLY A 122 -13.27 9.84 -27.74
CA GLY A 122 -12.01 10.37 -27.25
C GLY A 122 -12.12 11.83 -26.84
N LYS A 123 -12.72 12.70 -27.66
CA LYS A 123 -12.93 14.11 -27.31
C LYS A 123 -13.80 14.28 -26.06
N GLU A 124 -14.93 13.59 -26.00
CA GLU A 124 -15.83 13.64 -24.84
C GLU A 124 -15.12 13.17 -23.56
N ARG A 125 -14.35 12.09 -23.67
CA ARG A 125 -13.63 11.51 -22.55
C ARG A 125 -12.46 12.37 -22.08
N ILE A 126 -11.75 13.02 -23.01
CA ILE A 126 -10.70 14.00 -22.70
C ILE A 126 -11.30 15.16 -21.90
N GLU A 127 -12.42 15.73 -22.35
CA GLU A 127 -13.08 16.82 -21.62
C GLU A 127 -13.53 16.38 -20.22
N ALA A 128 -14.09 15.17 -20.11
CA ALA A 128 -14.52 14.61 -18.83
C ALA A 128 -13.36 14.44 -17.84
N VAL A 129 -12.20 13.92 -18.27
CA VAL A 129 -11.05 13.78 -17.36
C VAL A 129 -10.37 15.10 -17.03
N ILE A 130 -10.42 16.10 -17.92
CA ILE A 130 -9.92 17.45 -17.63
C ILE A 130 -10.73 18.08 -16.50
N GLU A 131 -12.05 17.95 -16.55
CA GLU A 131 -12.95 18.45 -15.51
C GLU A 131 -12.79 17.66 -14.20
N GLN A 132 -12.80 16.33 -14.29
CA GLN A 132 -12.71 15.45 -13.12
C GLN A 132 -11.42 15.65 -12.31
N LEU A 133 -10.31 16.02 -12.95
CA LEU A 133 -9.00 16.21 -12.33
C LEU A 133 -8.59 17.68 -12.17
N ASP A 134 -9.50 18.62 -12.43
CA ASP A 134 -9.25 20.06 -12.29
C ASP A 134 -7.98 20.49 -13.05
N LEU A 135 -7.93 20.16 -14.34
CA LEU A 135 -6.78 20.41 -15.22
C LEU A 135 -6.97 21.60 -16.16
N ARG A 136 -8.14 22.26 -16.12
CA ARG A 136 -8.57 23.24 -17.15
C ARG A 136 -7.58 24.39 -17.33
N GLU A 137 -7.05 24.92 -16.23
CA GLU A 137 -6.09 26.03 -16.25
C GLU A 137 -4.71 25.63 -16.85
N TRP A 138 -4.36 24.35 -16.74
CA TRP A 138 -3.03 23.84 -17.01
C TRP A 138 -2.92 23.15 -18.37
N ILE A 139 -4.02 22.64 -18.91
CA ILE A 139 -4.03 21.67 -20.02
C ILE A 139 -3.35 22.18 -21.30
N LYS A 140 -3.36 23.50 -21.54
CA LYS A 140 -2.72 24.15 -22.70
C LYS A 140 -1.24 24.48 -22.49
N ARG A 141 -0.72 24.34 -21.26
CA ARG A 141 0.70 24.57 -20.94
C ARG A 141 1.49 23.28 -21.16
N ARG A 142 2.77 23.40 -21.49
CA ARG A 142 3.68 22.25 -21.62
C ARG A 142 3.83 21.54 -20.27
N ALA A 143 3.75 20.21 -20.26
CA ALA A 143 3.78 19.44 -19.03
C ALA A 143 5.12 19.53 -18.28
N GLY A 144 6.19 19.96 -18.96
CA GLY A 144 7.47 20.30 -18.34
C GLY A 144 7.40 21.44 -17.33
N THR A 145 6.39 22.32 -17.40
CA THR A 145 6.19 23.43 -16.46
C THR A 145 5.27 23.07 -15.28
N TYR A 146 4.73 21.85 -15.25
CA TYR A 146 3.81 21.43 -14.19
C TYR A 146 4.54 21.19 -12.88
N SER A 147 3.87 21.55 -11.78
CA SER A 147 4.23 21.09 -10.44
C SER A 147 4.07 19.56 -10.32
N GLY A 148 4.60 18.96 -9.25
CA GLY A 148 4.45 17.54 -8.99
C GLY A 148 2.97 17.11 -8.92
N GLY A 149 2.14 17.89 -8.24
CA GLY A 149 0.70 17.65 -8.13
C GLY A 149 -0.03 17.69 -9.47
N ILE A 150 0.17 18.74 -10.27
CA ILE A 150 -0.48 18.85 -11.59
C ILE A 150 0.02 17.76 -12.54
N ARG A 151 1.31 17.42 -12.47
CA ARG A 151 1.87 16.30 -13.23
C ARG A 151 1.15 15.00 -12.85
N ARG A 152 1.00 14.71 -11.56
CA ARG A 152 0.31 13.50 -11.09
C ARG A 152 -1.15 13.44 -11.51
N ARG A 153 -1.85 14.58 -11.47
CA ARG A 153 -3.22 14.70 -11.97
C ARG A 153 -3.30 14.38 -13.47
N LEU A 154 -2.37 14.87 -14.29
CA LEU A 154 -2.33 14.50 -15.71
C LEU A 154 -2.12 12.99 -15.93
N GLU A 155 -1.28 12.32 -15.13
CA GLU A 155 -1.09 10.87 -15.24
C GLU A 155 -2.35 10.09 -14.90
N LEU A 156 -3.04 10.51 -13.85
CA LEU A 156 -4.32 9.94 -13.49
C LEU A 156 -5.35 10.16 -14.61
N ALA A 157 -5.34 11.32 -15.26
CA ALA A 157 -6.21 11.58 -16.40
C ALA A 157 -5.93 10.61 -17.54
N CYS A 158 -4.65 10.37 -17.87
CA CYS A 158 -4.24 9.40 -18.86
C CYS A 158 -4.71 7.98 -18.49
N ALA A 159 -4.52 7.56 -17.23
CA ALA A 159 -4.93 6.22 -16.77
C ALA A 159 -6.45 6.03 -16.73
N LEU A 160 -7.22 7.10 -16.50
CA LEU A 160 -8.68 7.11 -16.51
C LEU A 160 -9.27 7.17 -17.92
N LEU A 161 -8.48 7.56 -18.92
CA LEU A 161 -8.98 7.97 -20.23
C LEU A 161 -9.70 6.83 -20.96
N HIS A 162 -9.13 5.63 -21.04
CA HIS A 162 -9.79 4.48 -21.68
C HIS A 162 -10.84 3.78 -20.80
N ASN A 163 -11.20 4.38 -19.67
CA ASN A 163 -12.22 3.90 -18.73
C ASN A 163 -12.03 2.44 -18.25
N PRO A 164 -10.84 2.06 -17.74
CA PRO A 164 -10.59 0.69 -17.29
C PRO A 164 -11.46 0.32 -16.08
N GLU A 165 -11.64 -0.99 -15.86
CA GLU A 165 -12.38 -1.52 -14.70
C GLU A 165 -11.50 -1.63 -13.44
N ILE A 166 -10.18 -1.70 -13.64
CA ILE A 166 -9.20 -1.93 -12.59
C ILE A 166 -8.10 -0.88 -12.69
N PHE A 167 -7.79 -0.20 -11.59
CA PHE A 167 -6.66 0.71 -11.49
C PHE A 167 -5.57 0.09 -10.63
N ILE A 168 -4.32 0.19 -11.10
CA ILE A 168 -3.12 -0.26 -10.40
C ILE A 168 -2.23 0.96 -10.20
N MET A 169 -2.02 1.37 -8.96
CA MET A 169 -1.33 2.62 -8.65
C MET A 169 -0.17 2.38 -7.70
N ASP A 170 1.02 2.79 -8.10
CA ASP A 170 2.23 2.69 -7.28
C ASP A 170 2.49 4.03 -6.60
N GLU A 171 2.28 4.08 -5.28
CA GLU A 171 2.51 5.25 -4.40
C GLU A 171 1.96 6.60 -4.93
N PRO A 172 0.65 6.71 -5.27
CA PRO A 172 0.13 7.89 -5.95
C PRO A 172 0.07 9.19 -5.15
N GLY A 173 0.17 9.13 -3.82
CA GLY A 173 0.23 10.30 -2.94
C GLY A 173 1.64 10.81 -2.63
N VAL A 174 2.70 10.08 -3.02
CA VAL A 174 4.06 10.39 -2.57
C VAL A 174 4.59 11.68 -3.21
N GLY A 175 5.19 12.53 -2.38
CA GLY A 175 5.79 13.80 -2.82
C GLY A 175 4.76 14.90 -3.17
N LEU A 176 3.49 14.69 -2.85
CA LEU A 176 2.43 15.67 -3.06
C LEU A 176 2.16 16.50 -1.80
N ASP A 177 1.81 17.76 -2.04
CA ASP A 177 1.25 18.61 -0.99
C ASP A 177 -0.11 18.07 -0.49
N PRO A 178 -0.55 18.45 0.72
CA PRO A 178 -1.79 17.93 1.30
C PRO A 178 -3.04 18.13 0.43
N GLU A 179 -3.14 19.28 -0.24
CA GLU A 179 -4.31 19.63 -1.06
C GLU A 179 -4.39 18.75 -2.31
N SER A 180 -3.29 18.64 -3.06
CA SER A 180 -3.20 17.77 -4.24
C SER A 180 -3.50 16.31 -3.91
N ARG A 181 -3.00 15.84 -2.76
CA ARG A 181 -3.22 14.48 -2.29
C ARG A 181 -4.69 14.24 -1.93
N HIS A 182 -5.32 15.17 -1.21
CA HIS A 182 -6.74 15.08 -0.87
C HIS A 182 -7.63 15.02 -2.13
N LEU A 183 -7.32 15.82 -3.16
CA LEU A 183 -8.05 15.76 -4.43
C LEU A 183 -7.95 14.38 -5.08
N ILE A 184 -6.73 13.82 -5.18
CA ILE A 184 -6.52 12.49 -5.77
C ILE A 184 -7.36 11.44 -5.02
N TRP A 185 -7.33 11.47 -3.69
CA TRP A 185 -8.12 10.56 -2.85
C TRP A 185 -9.62 10.66 -3.08
N ASN A 186 -10.16 11.87 -3.23
CA ASN A 186 -11.58 12.05 -3.54
C ASN A 186 -11.93 11.48 -4.92
N ILE A 187 -11.04 11.63 -5.90
CA ILE A 187 -11.23 11.08 -7.25
C ILE A 187 -11.19 9.55 -7.22
N LEU A 188 -10.23 8.95 -6.51
CA LEU A 188 -10.13 7.49 -6.38
C LEU A 188 -11.37 6.90 -5.67
N LYS A 189 -11.82 7.53 -4.58
CA LYS A 189 -13.08 7.16 -3.91
C LYS A 189 -14.27 7.26 -4.86
N GLY A 190 -14.34 8.32 -5.66
CA GLY A 190 -15.36 8.48 -6.70
C GLY A 190 -15.36 7.34 -7.72
N CYS A 191 -14.17 6.86 -8.13
CA CYS A 191 -14.05 5.72 -9.05
C CYS A 191 -14.57 4.43 -8.41
N VAL A 192 -14.23 4.17 -7.15
CA VAL A 192 -14.73 2.99 -6.42
C VAL A 192 -16.25 3.03 -6.25
N ASN A 193 -16.82 4.19 -5.95
CA ASN A 193 -18.28 4.38 -5.88
C ASN A 193 -18.98 4.14 -7.23
N GLN A 194 -18.26 4.25 -8.35
CA GLN A 194 -18.74 3.90 -9.69
C GLN A 194 -18.55 2.40 -10.02
N GLY A 195 -18.12 1.58 -9.06
CA GLY A 195 -17.89 0.15 -9.21
C GLY A 195 -16.48 -0.24 -9.72
N LYS A 196 -15.57 0.73 -9.87
CA LYS A 196 -14.19 0.45 -10.30
C LYS A 196 -13.40 -0.19 -9.17
N THR A 197 -12.42 -1.00 -9.52
CA THR A 197 -11.52 -1.63 -8.55
C THR A 197 -10.20 -0.87 -8.50
N ILE A 198 -9.66 -0.62 -7.31
CA ILE A 198 -8.36 0.05 -7.15
C ILE A 198 -7.44 -0.86 -6.34
N LEU A 199 -6.25 -1.13 -6.87
CA LEU A 199 -5.13 -1.70 -6.12
C LEU A 199 -4.03 -0.64 -6.03
N MET A 200 -3.76 -0.18 -4.83
CA MET A 200 -2.77 0.87 -4.56
C MET A 200 -1.65 0.34 -3.66
N SER A 201 -0.39 0.58 -4.02
CA SER A 201 0.70 0.45 -3.04
C SER A 201 0.84 1.75 -2.25
N THR A 202 1.11 1.62 -0.95
CA THR A 202 1.53 2.75 -0.12
C THR A 202 2.37 2.23 1.04
N HIS A 203 3.10 3.14 1.66
CA HIS A 203 3.76 2.93 2.93
C HIS A 203 3.17 3.84 4.02
N GLN A 204 2.21 4.70 3.67
CA GLN A 204 1.55 5.61 4.60
C GLN A 204 0.32 4.94 5.24
N LEU A 205 0.34 4.88 6.56
CA LEU A 205 -0.72 4.27 7.36
C LEU A 205 -2.02 5.05 7.29
N ASP A 206 -1.96 6.37 7.46
CA ASP A 206 -3.14 7.23 7.51
C ASP A 206 -3.98 7.17 6.21
N GLU A 207 -3.29 7.08 5.07
CA GLU A 207 -3.93 6.89 3.76
C GLU A 207 -4.66 5.56 3.69
N THR A 208 -4.00 4.51 4.17
CA THR A 208 -4.53 3.14 4.14
C THR A 208 -5.77 3.02 5.03
N GLU A 209 -5.71 3.55 6.26
CA GLU A 209 -6.82 3.47 7.21
C GLU A 209 -8.06 4.25 6.76
N SER A 210 -7.89 5.35 6.02
CA SER A 210 -8.98 6.24 5.62
C SER A 210 -9.61 5.92 4.25
N LEU A 211 -8.92 5.14 3.41
CA LEU A 211 -9.31 4.86 2.03
C LEU A 211 -9.64 3.40 1.76
N ALA A 212 -8.92 2.47 2.40
CA ALA A 212 -8.94 1.07 1.98
C ALA A 212 -10.08 0.29 2.61
N ASP A 213 -10.83 -0.44 1.78
CA ASP A 213 -11.80 -1.44 2.24
C ASP A 213 -11.07 -2.71 2.71
N GLN A 214 -9.95 -3.03 2.06
CA GLN A 214 -9.12 -4.20 2.32
C GLN A 214 -7.64 -3.84 2.19
N ILE A 215 -6.81 -4.49 2.99
CA ILE A 215 -5.37 -4.24 3.05
C ILE A 215 -4.66 -5.59 3.05
N ALA A 216 -3.53 -5.67 2.34
CA ALA A 216 -2.51 -6.68 2.56
C ALA A 216 -1.22 -6.00 3.01
N ILE A 217 -0.73 -6.39 4.19
CA ILE A 217 0.56 -5.94 4.75
C ILE A 217 1.65 -6.85 4.22
N VAL A 218 2.68 -6.28 3.58
CA VAL A 218 3.76 -7.00 2.92
C VAL A 218 5.12 -6.62 3.49
N ASP A 219 5.93 -7.61 3.83
CA ASP A 219 7.36 -7.46 4.09
C ASP A 219 8.15 -8.55 3.38
N LYS A 220 9.35 -8.23 2.89
CA LYS A 220 10.28 -9.19 2.24
C LYS A 220 9.60 -10.12 1.21
N GLY A 221 8.70 -9.57 0.40
CA GLY A 221 8.02 -10.29 -0.67
C GLY A 221 6.91 -11.24 -0.22
N ARG A 222 6.45 -11.16 1.04
CA ARG A 222 5.40 -12.02 1.61
C ARG A 222 4.29 -11.19 2.25
N ILE A 223 3.07 -11.70 2.22
CA ILE A 223 1.95 -11.12 2.96
C ILE A 223 2.07 -11.58 4.42
N LEU A 224 2.09 -10.62 5.33
CA LEU A 224 2.10 -10.82 6.78
C LEU A 224 0.68 -10.91 7.33
N ALA A 225 -0.22 -10.05 6.83
CA ALA A 225 -1.61 -9.99 7.24
C ALA A 225 -2.48 -9.47 6.10
N GLU A 226 -3.74 -9.91 6.06
CA GLU A 226 -4.74 -9.49 5.06
C GLU A 226 -6.13 -9.38 5.73
N GLY A 227 -6.89 -8.35 5.38
CA GLY A 227 -8.25 -8.12 5.86
C GLY A 227 -8.65 -6.65 5.80
N SER A 228 -9.82 -6.31 6.36
CA SER A 228 -10.20 -4.90 6.54
C SER A 228 -9.32 -4.23 7.61
N PRO A 229 -9.10 -2.90 7.55
CA PRO A 229 -8.32 -2.21 8.58
C PRO A 229 -8.82 -2.46 10.01
N SER A 230 -10.14 -2.51 10.20
CA SER A 230 -10.75 -2.80 11.50
C SER A 230 -10.49 -4.24 11.94
N GLU A 231 -10.69 -5.23 11.06
CA GLU A 231 -10.42 -6.65 11.36
C GLU A 231 -8.97 -6.89 11.76
N LEU A 232 -8.03 -6.24 11.07
CA LEU A 232 -6.60 -6.37 11.37
C LEU A 232 -6.26 -5.82 12.75
N LYS A 233 -6.87 -4.70 13.15
CA LYS A 233 -6.67 -4.11 14.48
C LYS A 233 -7.33 -4.94 15.59
N GLU A 234 -8.57 -5.40 15.37
CA GLU A 234 -9.32 -6.22 16.33
C GLU A 234 -8.64 -7.56 16.63
N LYS A 235 -7.94 -8.15 15.66
CA LYS A 235 -7.14 -9.38 15.84
C LYS A 235 -5.93 -9.22 16.77
N ILE A 236 -5.51 -8.00 17.06
CA ILE A 236 -4.38 -7.73 17.95
C ILE A 236 -4.83 -7.64 19.39
N GLY A 237 -5.79 -6.76 19.65
CA GLY A 237 -6.25 -6.42 20.98
C GLY A 237 -7.10 -5.16 20.95
N LYS A 238 -7.47 -4.65 22.13
CA LYS A 238 -8.34 -3.47 22.24
C LYS A 238 -7.54 -2.18 22.40
N GLU A 239 -6.42 -2.26 23.11
CA GLU A 239 -5.63 -1.13 23.55
C GLU A 239 -4.16 -1.53 23.62
N LYS A 240 -3.27 -0.55 23.45
CA LYS A 240 -1.83 -0.75 23.67
C LYS A 240 -1.28 0.25 24.67
N LEU A 241 -0.38 -0.25 25.49
CA LEU A 241 0.42 0.53 26.40
C LEU A 241 1.89 0.41 25.99
N THR A 242 2.47 1.51 25.53
CA THR A 242 3.90 1.59 25.23
C THR A 242 4.64 2.07 26.47
N ILE A 243 5.63 1.31 26.93
CA ILE A 243 6.37 1.55 28.17
C ILE A 243 7.86 1.64 27.88
N ARG A 244 8.52 2.63 28.48
CA ARG A 244 9.97 2.73 28.55
C ARG A 244 10.39 2.79 30.01
N THR A 245 11.22 1.85 30.44
CA THR A 245 11.67 1.80 31.84
C THR A 245 12.85 2.74 32.09
N LYS A 246 13.72 2.94 31.09
CA LYS A 246 14.83 3.90 31.10
C LYS A 246 14.93 4.61 29.76
N GLU A 247 15.75 5.66 29.70
CA GLU A 247 16.07 6.36 28.45
C GLU A 247 16.79 5.42 27.46
N PHE A 248 17.67 4.55 27.96
CA PHE A 248 18.32 3.48 27.21
C PHE A 248 18.20 2.17 27.98
N CYS A 249 17.32 1.27 27.53
CA CYS A 249 17.18 -0.07 28.09
C CYS A 249 18.10 -1.06 27.36
N THR A 250 18.53 -2.12 28.06
CA THR A 250 19.17 -3.28 27.44
C THR A 250 18.12 -4.36 27.13
N SER A 251 18.48 -5.34 26.28
CA SER A 251 17.61 -6.49 25.99
C SER A 251 17.24 -7.26 27.25
N GLU A 252 18.21 -7.53 28.12
CA GLU A 252 18.02 -8.27 29.37
C GLU A 252 17.03 -7.57 30.31
N GLU A 253 17.13 -6.25 30.44
CA GLU A 253 16.22 -5.45 31.25
C GLU A 253 14.80 -5.48 30.68
N ALA A 254 14.65 -5.32 29.36
CA ALA A 254 13.33 -5.38 28.71
C ALA A 254 12.71 -6.79 28.82
N GLU A 255 13.50 -7.85 28.70
CA GLU A 255 13.04 -9.23 28.88
C GLU A 255 12.60 -9.53 30.32
N ALA A 256 13.33 -9.01 31.31
CA ALA A 256 12.95 -9.13 32.72
C ALA A 256 11.59 -8.45 32.99
N VAL A 257 11.42 -7.22 32.49
CA VAL A 257 10.16 -6.47 32.62
C VAL A 257 9.02 -7.20 31.89
N SER A 258 9.27 -7.68 30.67
CA SER A 258 8.31 -8.46 29.88
C SER A 258 7.84 -9.71 30.64
N THR A 259 8.75 -10.42 31.31
CA THR A 259 8.42 -11.64 32.07
C THR A 259 7.49 -11.33 33.25
N ILE A 260 7.74 -10.24 33.97
CA ILE A 260 6.89 -9.80 35.09
C ILE A 260 5.49 -9.44 34.58
N LEU A 261 5.41 -8.68 33.49
CA LEU A 261 4.16 -8.18 32.94
C LEU A 261 3.32 -9.26 32.25
N LYS A 262 3.94 -10.27 31.62
CA LYS A 262 3.23 -11.39 30.97
C LYS A 262 2.35 -12.18 31.93
N SER A 263 2.67 -12.19 33.23
CA SER A 263 1.90 -12.92 34.25
C SER A 263 0.63 -12.18 34.71
N LYS A 264 0.38 -10.96 34.22
CA LYS A 264 -0.73 -10.11 34.66
C LYS A 264 -1.99 -10.31 33.84
N ILE A 265 -3.12 -10.20 34.54
CA ILE A 265 -4.45 -10.28 33.93
C ILE A 265 -4.63 -9.09 32.99
N GLY A 266 -5.10 -9.36 31.78
CA GLY A 266 -5.37 -8.34 30.77
C GLY A 266 -4.25 -8.14 29.74
N VAL A 267 -3.05 -8.67 29.99
CA VAL A 267 -1.94 -8.68 29.04
C VAL A 267 -2.11 -9.85 28.09
N GLU A 268 -2.27 -9.57 26.81
CA GLU A 268 -2.37 -10.59 25.77
C GLU A 268 -0.99 -10.91 25.18
N GLU A 269 -0.21 -9.88 24.89
CA GLU A 269 1.10 -10.00 24.27
C GLU A 269 1.99 -8.82 24.65
N ILE A 270 3.31 -9.05 24.66
CA ILE A 270 4.31 -8.00 24.86
C ILE A 270 5.33 -8.09 23.75
N ILE A 271 5.46 -7.00 23.00
CA ILE A 271 6.43 -6.88 21.91
C ILE A 271 7.52 -5.93 22.37
N ILE A 272 8.77 -6.37 22.29
CA ILE A 272 9.94 -5.53 22.58
C ILE A 272 10.44 -4.99 21.24
N ASN A 273 10.59 -3.67 21.12
CA ASN A 273 11.10 -3.02 19.91
C ASN A 273 12.56 -2.55 20.09
N PRO A 274 13.56 -3.30 19.57
CA PRO A 274 14.97 -2.92 19.71
C PRO A 274 15.33 -1.62 18.99
N CYS A 275 14.60 -1.27 17.91
CA CYS A 275 14.84 -0.04 17.15
C CYS A 275 14.46 1.23 17.92
N GLN A 276 13.63 1.09 18.97
CA GLN A 276 13.15 2.20 19.79
C GLN A 276 13.64 2.13 21.23
N GLY A 277 14.89 1.68 21.42
CA GLY A 277 15.52 1.59 22.74
C GLY A 277 14.89 0.51 23.63
N TYR A 278 14.44 -0.60 23.03
CA TYR A 278 13.76 -1.70 23.71
C TYR A 278 12.46 -1.28 24.41
N ALA A 279 11.73 -0.32 23.83
CA ALA A 279 10.39 0.02 24.27
C ALA A 279 9.50 -1.25 24.27
N LEU A 280 8.71 -1.42 25.33
CA LEU A 280 7.77 -2.52 25.46
C LEU A 280 6.39 -2.05 25.03
N THR A 281 5.85 -2.66 23.98
CA THR A 281 4.44 -2.50 23.61
C THR A 281 3.65 -3.64 24.20
N VAL A 282 2.84 -3.33 25.21
CA VAL A 282 1.95 -4.26 25.90
C VAL A 282 0.57 -4.17 25.24
N ILE A 283 0.11 -5.28 24.67
CA ILE A 283 -1.20 -5.40 24.05
C ILE A 283 -2.21 -5.87 25.11
N LEU A 284 -3.31 -5.13 25.22
CA LEU A 284 -4.34 -5.35 26.23
C LEU A 284 -5.65 -5.85 25.60
N ASN A 285 -6.22 -6.89 26.21
CA ASN A 285 -7.51 -7.45 25.79
C ASN A 285 -8.73 -6.76 26.44
N GLN A 286 -8.48 -5.90 27.44
CA GLN A 286 -9.46 -5.13 28.19
C GLN A 286 -9.04 -3.66 28.22
N LEU A 287 -10.03 -2.77 28.14
CA LEU A 287 -9.81 -1.33 28.28
C LEU A 287 -9.49 -0.99 29.74
N GLU A 288 -8.75 0.11 29.93
CA GLU A 288 -8.54 0.75 31.24
C GLU A 288 -7.69 -0.07 32.24
N LYS A 289 -6.93 -1.06 31.75
CA LYS A 289 -5.98 -1.83 32.59
C LYS A 289 -4.63 -1.15 32.80
N THR A 290 -4.43 0.03 32.21
CA THR A 290 -3.19 0.82 32.30
C THR A 290 -2.74 1.08 33.75
N PRO A 291 -3.59 1.53 34.70
CA PRO A 291 -3.15 1.79 36.07
C PRO A 291 -2.61 0.54 36.78
N GLU A 292 -3.27 -0.61 36.64
CA GLU A 292 -2.85 -1.88 37.27
C GLU A 292 -1.45 -2.33 36.79
N ILE A 293 -1.15 -2.09 35.52
CA ILE A 293 0.15 -2.41 34.92
C ILE A 293 1.24 -1.47 35.44
N ILE A 294 0.92 -0.17 35.55
CA ILE A 294 1.87 0.83 36.04
C ILE A 294 2.15 0.60 37.54
N ASP A 295 1.13 0.29 38.33
CA ASP A 295 1.28 -0.08 39.74
C ASP A 295 2.15 -1.33 39.92
N THR A 296 2.02 -2.30 39.00
CA THR A 296 2.86 -3.50 39.00
C THR A 296 4.34 -3.15 38.80
N ILE A 297 4.64 -2.25 37.85
CA ILE A 297 6.02 -1.80 37.58
C ILE A 297 6.58 -1.09 38.80
N HIS A 298 5.79 -0.22 39.43
CA HIS A 298 6.16 0.48 40.64
C HIS A 298 6.41 -0.48 41.82
N TYR A 299 5.53 -1.47 42.04
CA TYR A 299 5.67 -2.46 43.11
C TYR A 299 6.87 -3.38 42.91
N ALA A 300 7.22 -3.69 41.66
CA ALA A 300 8.42 -4.45 41.32
C ALA A 300 9.72 -3.65 41.50
N GLY A 301 9.65 -2.36 41.85
CA GLY A 301 10.81 -1.48 42.01
C GLY A 301 11.50 -1.15 40.68
N LEU A 302 10.79 -1.30 39.56
CA LEU A 302 11.33 -1.04 38.23
C LEU A 302 11.22 0.45 37.89
N PRO A 303 12.25 1.06 37.27
CA PRO A 303 12.16 2.43 36.83
C PRO A 303 11.13 2.57 35.70
N LEU A 304 10.42 3.69 35.68
CA LEU A 304 9.46 4.05 34.63
C LEU A 304 9.86 5.43 34.11
N PHE A 305 10.43 5.46 32.91
CA PHE A 305 10.84 6.70 32.25
C PHE A 305 9.66 7.38 31.56
N SER A 306 8.91 6.61 30.79
CA SER A 306 7.69 7.10 30.15
C SER A 306 6.72 5.97 29.82
N TYR A 307 5.44 6.31 29.71
CA TYR A 307 4.44 5.42 29.15
C TYR A 307 3.44 6.23 28.31
N SER A 308 2.84 5.59 27.32
CA SER A 308 1.74 6.15 26.56
C SER A 308 0.68 5.09 26.29
N ASN A 309 -0.57 5.50 26.45
CA ASN A 309 -1.72 4.66 26.19
C ASN A 309 -2.39 5.10 24.88
N SER A 310 -2.72 4.16 24.00
CA SER A 310 -3.34 4.47 22.70
C SER A 310 -4.11 3.28 22.15
N LYS A 311 -4.96 3.54 21.16
CA LYS A 311 -5.64 2.47 20.40
C LYS A 311 -4.65 1.73 19.50
N ILE A 312 -5.00 0.49 19.15
CA ILE A 312 -4.28 -0.29 18.15
C ILE A 312 -4.37 0.40 16.77
N SER A 313 -3.22 0.54 16.11
CA SER A 313 -3.08 1.01 14.73
C SER A 313 -2.62 -0.13 13.82
N LEU A 314 -2.65 0.10 12.50
CA LEU A 314 -2.08 -0.85 11.53
C LEU A 314 -0.56 -1.05 11.71
N ASP A 315 0.14 -0.05 12.27
CA ASP A 315 1.56 -0.18 12.60
C ASP A 315 1.81 -1.30 13.61
N ASP A 316 0.88 -1.50 14.55
CA ASP A 316 1.00 -2.57 15.55
C ASP A 316 0.83 -3.96 14.92
N VAL A 317 0.06 -4.07 13.84
CA VAL A 317 -0.07 -5.33 13.07
C VAL A 317 1.28 -5.69 12.46
N TYR A 318 1.97 -4.70 11.93
CA TYR A 318 3.30 -4.86 11.38
C TYR A 318 4.35 -5.12 12.48
N LEU A 319 4.27 -4.41 13.60
CA LEU A 319 5.13 -4.58 14.78
C LEU A 319 5.01 -5.99 15.36
N ARG A 320 3.80 -6.52 15.53
CA ARG A 320 3.55 -7.90 15.98
C ARG A 320 4.19 -8.93 15.07
N SER A 321 4.13 -8.70 13.77
CA SER A 321 4.63 -9.65 12.77
C SER A 321 6.15 -9.59 12.57
N THR A 322 6.79 -8.44 12.82
CA THR A 322 8.19 -8.21 12.45
C THR A 322 9.11 -7.79 13.60
N GLY A 323 8.56 -7.44 14.77
CA GLY A 323 9.31 -6.92 15.93
C GLY A 323 9.76 -5.46 15.79
N ARG A 324 9.36 -4.77 14.72
CA ARG A 324 9.67 -3.35 14.47
C ARG A 324 8.49 -2.64 13.79
N THR A 325 8.40 -1.32 13.91
CA THR A 325 7.35 -0.55 13.22
C THR A 325 7.63 -0.42 11.72
N LEU A 326 6.64 0.01 10.94
CA LEU A 326 6.84 0.34 9.52
C LEU A 326 7.86 1.47 9.36
N ILE A 327 7.82 2.47 10.24
CA ILE A 327 8.76 3.60 10.24
C ILE A 327 10.18 3.10 10.52
N ASP A 328 10.36 2.22 11.49
CA ASP A 328 11.68 1.61 11.79
C ASP A 328 12.22 0.84 10.57
N ALA A 329 11.34 0.11 9.87
CA ALA A 329 11.71 -0.62 8.67
C ALA A 329 12.09 0.32 7.51
N GLU A 330 11.39 1.44 7.33
CA GLU A 330 11.74 2.47 6.34
C GLU A 330 13.09 3.11 6.62
N LEU A 331 13.33 3.56 7.85
CA LEU A 331 14.59 4.18 8.26
C LEU A 331 15.79 3.24 8.03
N ALA A 332 15.62 1.95 8.30
CA ALA A 332 16.64 0.94 8.02
C ALA A 332 16.98 0.85 6.52
N THR A 333 16.00 1.01 5.63
CA THR A 333 16.27 0.97 4.18
C THR A 333 16.97 2.22 3.66
N VAL A 334 16.69 3.39 4.23
CA VAL A 334 17.37 4.64 3.87
C VAL A 334 18.86 4.57 4.23
N GLY A 335 19.20 4.00 5.38
CA GLY A 335 20.60 3.83 5.82
C GLY A 335 21.45 2.92 4.91
N THR A 336 20.81 2.02 4.15
CA THR A 336 21.50 1.05 3.27
C THR A 336 21.63 1.47 1.81
N ARG A 337 20.90 2.50 1.35
CA ARG A 337 20.84 2.89 -0.07
C ARG A 337 21.80 4.03 -0.41
N ASP A 338 22.86 3.71 -1.16
CA ASP A 338 23.69 4.73 -1.84
C ASP A 338 23.02 5.15 -3.15
N LEU A 339 22.12 6.13 -3.05
CA LEU A 339 21.33 6.68 -4.17
C LEU A 339 22.20 7.17 -5.34
N ARG A 340 23.47 7.56 -5.10
CA ARG A 340 24.39 7.99 -6.16
C ARG A 340 24.90 6.81 -6.99
N LYS A 341 25.17 5.66 -6.37
CA LYS A 341 25.57 4.43 -7.07
C LYS A 341 24.41 3.84 -7.87
N GLU A 342 23.20 3.84 -7.32
CA GLU A 342 22.02 3.29 -8.00
C GLU A 342 21.67 4.09 -9.26
N ARG A 343 21.68 5.43 -9.21
CA ARG A 343 21.48 6.28 -10.40
C ARG A 343 22.55 6.04 -11.48
N LYS A 344 23.79 5.80 -11.09
CA LYS A 344 24.90 5.54 -12.02
C LYS A 344 24.81 4.15 -12.68
N GLN A 345 24.15 3.18 -12.02
CA GLN A 345 23.87 1.86 -12.59
C GLN A 345 22.62 1.85 -13.49
N ALA A 346 21.62 2.69 -13.22
CA ALA A 346 20.42 2.80 -14.07
C ALA A 346 20.65 3.57 -15.39
N MET A 347 21.73 4.36 -15.47
CA MET A 347 22.16 5.09 -16.68
C MET A 347 23.13 4.30 -17.57
N ARG A 348 23.46 3.05 -17.21
CA ARG A 348 24.24 2.11 -18.02
C ARG A 348 23.33 0.99 -18.50
#